data_AF-A0A5C2SYA4-F1
#
_entry.id   AF-A0A5C2SYA4-F1
#
_cell.length_a   1.000
_cell.length_b   1.000
_cell.length_c   1.000
_cell.angle_alpha   90.00
_cell.angle_beta   90.00
_cell.angle_gamma   90.00
#
_symmetry.space_group_name_H-M   'P 1'
#
loop_
_entity.id
_entity.type
_entity.pdbx_description
1 polymer ?
#
loop_
_entity_poly.entity_id
_entity_poly.type
_entity_poly.pdbx_seq_one_letter_code
_entity_poly.pdbx_strand_id
1 'polypeptide(L)'
;MAHTDPNLKFWFPSMKPSEIVEAFANWGYSISPEQVAKPTSEFVIGVYSACLEQVTGVSLDALQEAVDQSLANTENPELYSQALAHDLLLYHLQRFARAAKIMDFSARDLYFPESDRLRAILSAFINFIKFSEQNEAFLRRLREQSSALLKERQVVTEEAAELEATMTQFKAKRAEDEPKCEALRQENAALMEQVIAYKEKQMGFLQDIESLKQEKAALVAEKEKVTTEMAAATDNISRTRSRIVQSPERIKRNITSMGNTAAEDKRTVAANEAKTRDLQTKIAALLNIEKDVRSCVEQLQTIEKEVRALDAAQKELGDLRDTLDRKQGERSELIMRRERVHKQLSNAQEKLERAQRHVEDKRLASQQTIERLEREYEEMSVERRDNDRQVEELRAEADEIERKMAEHTKSSQAELNELLTEYWKLRHETEVYMETLANKLGMQVRST
;
A
#
# COMPACT_ATOMS: atom_id res chain seq x y z
N MET A 1 0.26 26.30 19.97
CA MET A 1 0.09 26.19 21.43
C MET A 1 -1.37 26.39 21.74
N ALA A 2 -2.07 25.38 22.26
CA ALA A 2 -3.42 25.55 22.78
C ALA A 2 -3.32 25.74 24.29
N HIS A 3 -3.99 26.76 24.83
CA HIS A 3 -4.06 26.96 26.28
C HIS A 3 -4.95 25.87 26.89
N THR A 4 -4.32 24.86 27.50
CA THR A 4 -5.02 23.89 28.35
C THR A 4 -5.22 24.48 29.74
N ASP A 5 -6.49 24.59 30.14
CA ASP A 5 -6.93 25.07 31.45
C ASP A 5 -6.36 24.20 32.59
N PRO A 6 -5.62 24.77 33.57
CA PRO A 6 -4.93 24.00 34.61
C PRO A 6 -5.85 23.32 35.64
N ASN A 7 -7.17 23.53 35.57
CA ASN A 7 -8.14 23.00 36.54
C ASN A 7 -9.00 21.82 36.07
N LEU A 8 -8.74 21.26 34.87
CA LEU A 8 -9.36 20.02 34.42
C LEU A 8 -8.81 18.81 35.19
N LYS A 9 -9.39 18.54 36.37
CA LYS A 9 -9.22 17.26 37.09
C LYS A 9 -9.76 16.11 36.23
N PHE A 10 -8.86 15.47 35.46
CA PHE A 10 -9.19 14.25 34.72
C PHE A 10 -9.56 13.14 35.71
N TRP A 11 -10.80 12.65 35.63
CA TRP A 11 -11.38 11.74 36.61
C TRP A 11 -11.09 10.28 36.25
N PHE A 12 -9.95 9.77 36.69
CA PHE A 12 -9.75 8.33 36.88
C PHE A 12 -9.99 7.97 38.36
N PRO A 13 -10.50 6.76 38.69
CA PRO A 13 -10.68 6.35 40.08
C PRO A 13 -9.34 6.32 40.82
N SER A 14 -9.25 6.93 42.00
CA SER A 14 -8.09 6.76 42.89
C SER A 14 -8.16 5.36 43.50
N MET A 15 -7.27 4.47 43.07
CA MET A 15 -7.22 3.10 43.55
C MET A 15 -6.60 3.02 44.95
N LYS A 16 -7.08 2.09 45.78
CA LYS A 16 -6.47 1.78 47.08
C LYS A 16 -5.15 1.02 46.89
N PRO A 17 -4.19 1.09 47.83
CA PRO A 17 -2.95 0.33 47.73
C PRO A 17 -3.15 -1.19 47.51
N SER A 18 -4.20 -1.77 48.08
CA SER A 18 -4.59 -3.18 47.86
C SER A 18 -5.01 -3.46 46.41
N GLU A 19 -5.78 -2.57 45.80
CA GLU A 19 -6.27 -2.70 44.42
C GLU A 19 -5.15 -2.49 43.40
N ILE A 20 -4.15 -1.68 43.75
CA ILE A 20 -2.90 -1.51 42.98
C ILE A 20 -2.09 -2.81 43.03
N VAL A 21 -1.85 -3.37 44.22
CA VAL A 21 -1.14 -4.65 44.39
C VAL A 21 -1.83 -5.78 43.61
N GLU A 22 -3.15 -5.86 43.68
CA GLU A 22 -3.94 -6.84 42.92
C GLU A 22 -3.80 -6.65 41.39
N ALA A 23 -3.84 -5.41 40.89
CA ALA A 23 -3.65 -5.14 39.47
C ALA A 23 -2.28 -5.59 38.95
N PHE A 24 -1.20 -5.32 39.70
CA PHE A 24 0.14 -5.77 39.34
C PHE A 24 0.33 -7.29 39.47
N ALA A 25 -0.28 -7.92 40.48
CA ALA A 25 -0.26 -9.37 40.63
C ALA A 25 -0.92 -10.09 39.44
N ASN A 26 -2.01 -9.53 38.88
CA ASN A 26 -2.66 -10.05 37.68
C ASN A 26 -1.78 -9.97 36.42
N TRP A 27 -0.83 -9.04 36.37
CA TRP A 27 0.19 -8.95 35.32
C TRP A 27 1.49 -9.72 35.65
N GLY A 28 1.53 -10.48 36.75
CA GLY A 28 2.69 -11.27 37.17
C GLY A 28 3.74 -10.52 37.98
N TYR A 29 3.51 -9.26 38.35
CA TYR A 29 4.44 -8.45 39.15
C TYR A 29 4.08 -8.53 40.65
N SER A 30 5.04 -8.95 41.48
CA SER A 30 4.90 -9.02 42.93
C SER A 30 5.24 -7.70 43.61
N ILE A 31 4.23 -6.93 44.00
CA ILE A 31 4.38 -5.65 44.72
C ILE A 31 3.88 -5.78 46.16
N SER A 32 4.65 -5.27 47.13
CA SER A 32 4.22 -5.13 48.52
C SER A 32 3.43 -3.83 48.74
N PRO A 33 2.34 -3.83 49.53
CA PRO A 33 1.65 -2.60 49.92
C PRO A 33 2.55 -1.64 50.72
N GLU A 34 3.59 -2.14 51.38
CA GLU A 34 4.57 -1.30 52.09
C GLU A 34 5.46 -0.51 51.12
N GLN A 35 5.81 -1.08 49.96
CA GLN A 35 6.58 -0.39 48.91
C GLN A 35 5.77 0.75 48.27
N VAL A 36 4.44 0.61 48.18
CA VAL A 36 3.55 1.69 47.73
C VAL A 36 3.41 2.79 48.80
N ALA A 37 3.42 2.41 50.08
CA ALA A 37 3.36 3.36 51.20
C ALA A 37 4.68 4.12 51.44
N LYS A 38 5.84 3.48 51.16
CA LYS A 38 7.18 4.06 51.28
C LYS A 38 8.01 3.73 50.04
N PRO A 39 7.79 4.45 48.93
CA PRO A 39 8.47 4.14 47.67
C PRO A 39 9.95 4.49 47.68
N THR A 40 10.77 3.59 47.14
CA THR A 40 12.16 3.85 46.77
C THR A 40 12.25 4.18 45.28
N SER A 41 13.28 4.93 44.87
CA SER A 41 13.47 5.29 43.46
C SER A 41 13.61 4.06 42.56
N GLU A 42 14.38 3.07 42.98
CA GLU A 42 14.55 1.78 42.27
C GLU A 42 13.23 1.04 42.05
N PHE A 43 12.39 0.95 43.09
CA PHE A 43 11.06 0.35 42.99
C PHE A 43 10.18 1.11 41.98
N VAL A 44 10.17 2.44 42.04
CA VAL A 44 9.32 3.25 41.15
C VAL A 44 9.81 3.21 39.70
N ILE A 45 11.12 3.20 39.46
CA ILE A 45 11.72 2.98 38.14
C ILE A 45 11.28 1.62 37.57
N GLY A 46 11.37 0.54 38.36
CA GLY A 46 10.94 -0.80 37.93
C GLY A 46 9.44 -0.86 37.60
N VAL A 47 8.59 -0.34 38.49
CA VAL A 47 7.13 -0.38 38.31
C VAL A 47 6.64 0.50 37.16
N TYR A 48 7.21 1.70 36.97
CA TYR A 48 6.87 2.54 35.83
C TYR A 48 7.37 1.95 34.50
N SER A 49 8.55 1.31 34.50
CA SER A 49 9.07 0.60 33.32
C SER A 49 8.17 -0.57 32.96
N ALA A 50 7.72 -1.36 33.94
CA ALA A 50 6.74 -2.44 33.73
C ALA A 50 5.42 -1.93 33.12
N CYS A 51 4.89 -0.79 33.59
CA CYS A 51 3.71 -0.17 32.98
C CYS A 51 3.94 0.31 31.55
N LEU A 52 5.11 0.88 31.27
CA LEU A 52 5.51 1.33 29.94
C LEU A 52 5.61 0.16 28.97
N GLU A 53 6.30 -0.92 29.39
CA GLU A 53 6.51 -2.15 28.62
C GLU A 53 5.17 -2.82 28.29
N GLN A 54 4.26 -2.96 29.26
CA GLN A 54 2.95 -3.60 29.08
C GLN A 54 2.10 -2.96 27.96
N VAL A 55 2.22 -1.65 27.72
CA VAL A 55 1.46 -0.96 26.66
C VAL A 55 2.27 -0.77 25.39
N THR A 56 3.57 -0.47 25.50
CA THR A 56 4.39 -0.04 24.35
C THR A 56 5.34 -1.11 23.81
N GLY A 57 5.62 -2.17 24.57
CA GLY A 57 6.65 -3.17 24.26
C GLY A 57 8.08 -2.67 24.44
N VAL A 58 8.29 -1.48 25.00
CA VAL A 58 9.62 -0.90 25.26
C VAL A 58 10.08 -1.34 26.65
N SER A 59 11.01 -2.29 26.71
CA SER A 59 11.70 -2.71 27.92
C SER A 59 12.90 -1.81 28.23
N LEU A 60 13.45 -1.92 29.45
CA LEU A 60 14.69 -1.23 29.83
C LEU A 60 15.89 -1.68 28.97
N ASP A 61 15.98 -2.97 28.65
CA ASP A 61 17.06 -3.53 27.82
C ASP A 61 17.02 -2.98 26.40
N ALA A 62 15.83 -2.83 25.81
CA ALA A 62 15.65 -2.24 24.48
C ALA A 62 16.03 -0.74 24.45
N LEU A 63 15.84 -0.02 25.56
CA LEU A 63 16.34 1.35 25.69
C LEU A 63 17.86 1.39 25.81
N GLN A 64 18.48 0.45 26.53
CA GLN A 64 19.93 0.36 26.63
C GLN A 64 20.58 0.06 25.27
N GLU A 65 20.01 -0.84 24.47
CA GLU A 65 20.50 -1.09 23.10
C GLU A 65 20.45 0.19 22.24
N ALA A 66 19.38 0.98 22.35
CA ALA A 66 19.26 2.25 21.63
C ALA A 66 20.26 3.32 22.13
N VAL A 67 20.59 3.34 23.42
CA VAL A 67 21.66 4.17 24.01
C VAL A 67 23.01 3.79 23.41
N ASP A 68 23.33 2.50 23.41
CA ASP A 68 24.62 1.98 22.95
C ASP A 68 24.81 2.22 21.44
N GLN A 69 23.77 1.98 20.63
CA GLN A 69 23.77 2.31 19.20
C GLN A 69 23.95 3.81 18.94
N SER A 70 23.31 4.68 19.75
CA SER A 70 23.41 6.15 19.60
C SER A 70 24.80 6.67 19.98
N LEU A 71 25.46 6.04 20.95
CA LEU A 71 26.77 6.44 21.45
C LEU A 71 27.95 5.77 20.71
N ALA A 72 27.70 4.77 19.86
CA ALA A 72 28.71 3.99 19.14
C ALA A 72 29.74 4.83 18.34
N ASN A 73 29.38 6.04 17.91
CA ASN A 73 30.25 6.96 17.16
C ASN A 73 30.79 8.14 18.00
N THR A 74 30.66 8.10 19.33
CA THR A 74 31.06 9.19 20.25
C THR A 74 32.40 8.86 20.91
N GLU A 75 33.27 9.86 21.09
CA GLU A 75 34.65 9.65 21.58
C GLU A 75 34.77 9.14 23.03
N ASN A 76 33.71 9.18 23.85
CA ASN A 76 33.66 8.59 25.19
C ASN A 76 32.23 8.10 25.57
N PRO A 77 31.79 6.91 25.13
CA PRO A 77 30.41 6.44 25.35
C PRO A 77 30.03 6.27 26.84
N GLU A 78 30.94 5.76 27.66
CA GLU A 78 30.68 5.41 29.06
C GLU A 78 30.27 6.62 29.93
N LEU A 79 30.80 7.81 29.62
CA LEU A 79 30.49 9.05 30.35
C LEU A 79 29.04 9.52 30.15
N TYR A 80 28.41 9.13 29.04
CA TYR A 80 27.08 9.60 28.65
C TYR A 80 26.00 8.52 28.73
N SER A 81 26.38 7.23 28.69
CA SER A 81 25.46 6.08 28.68
C SER A 81 24.39 6.17 29.77
N GLN A 82 24.78 6.33 31.04
CA GLN A 82 23.82 6.40 32.15
C GLN A 82 22.90 7.63 32.08
N ALA A 83 23.42 8.80 31.72
CA ALA A 83 22.62 10.02 31.61
C ALA A 83 21.60 9.92 30.46
N LEU A 84 22.03 9.39 29.31
CA LEU A 84 21.18 9.20 28.14
C LEU A 84 20.10 8.14 28.37
N ALA A 85 20.42 7.04 29.05
CA ALA A 85 19.45 6.02 29.46
C ALA A 85 18.35 6.60 30.35
N HIS A 86 18.74 7.42 31.35
CA HIS A 86 17.80 8.10 32.24
C HIS A 86 16.92 9.13 31.52
N ASP A 87 17.48 9.93 30.62
CA ASP A 87 16.73 10.92 29.84
C ASP A 87 15.76 10.27 28.84
N LEU A 88 16.16 9.17 28.19
CA LEU A 88 15.29 8.38 27.32
C LEU A 88 14.15 7.74 28.11
N LEU A 89 14.44 7.09 29.24
CA LEU A 89 13.40 6.52 30.11
C LEU A 89 12.41 7.59 30.56
N LEU A 90 12.90 8.75 31.04
CA LEU A 90 12.06 9.89 31.41
C LEU A 90 11.20 10.39 30.23
N TYR A 91 11.77 10.50 29.03
CA TYR A 91 11.06 10.91 27.82
C TYR A 91 9.91 9.94 27.47
N HIS A 92 10.16 8.64 27.52
CA HIS A 92 9.15 7.62 27.27
C HIS A 92 8.05 7.64 28.35
N LEU A 93 8.43 7.75 29.63
CA LEU A 93 7.48 7.83 30.75
C LEU A 93 6.66 9.12 30.74
N GLN A 94 7.22 10.27 30.36
CA GLN A 94 6.46 11.51 30.18
C GLN A 94 5.41 11.39 29.06
N ARG A 95 5.74 10.70 27.96
CA ARG A 95 4.78 10.45 26.87
C ARG A 95 3.68 9.48 27.31
N PHE A 96 4.04 8.44 28.03
CA PHE A 96 3.10 7.48 28.62
C PHE A 96 2.16 8.16 29.63
N ALA A 97 2.70 8.97 30.53
CA ALA A 97 1.93 9.73 31.51
C ALA A 97 0.95 10.71 30.85
N ARG A 98 1.36 11.43 29.80
CA ARG A 98 0.46 12.31 29.03
C ARG A 98 -0.66 11.53 28.34
N ALA A 99 -0.41 10.31 27.87
CA ALA A 99 -1.46 9.44 27.33
C ALA A 99 -2.45 9.02 28.42
N ALA A 100 -1.95 8.68 29.62
CA ALA A 100 -2.72 8.44 30.85
C ALA A 100 -3.29 9.71 31.52
N LYS A 101 -3.25 10.88 30.85
CA LYS A 101 -3.79 12.19 31.29
C LYS A 101 -3.06 12.87 32.47
N ILE A 102 -1.82 12.48 32.75
CA ILE A 102 -0.92 13.18 33.68
C ILE A 102 0.03 14.07 32.85
N MET A 103 -0.16 15.39 32.96
CA MET A 103 0.55 16.36 32.11
C MET A 103 1.86 16.87 32.74
N ASP A 104 1.99 16.74 34.05
CA ASP A 104 3.03 17.32 34.91
C ASP A 104 4.05 16.27 35.43
N PHE A 105 4.13 15.11 34.76
CA PHE A 105 5.11 14.06 35.09
C PHE A 105 6.55 14.54 34.87
N SER A 106 7.42 14.30 35.85
CA SER A 106 8.77 14.86 35.91
C SER A 106 9.81 13.90 36.49
N ALA A 107 11.10 14.23 36.39
CA ALA A 107 12.17 13.46 37.01
C ALA A 107 12.02 13.27 38.54
N ARG A 108 11.31 14.17 39.23
CA ARG A 108 11.00 14.00 40.67
C ARG A 108 10.17 12.76 40.93
N ASP A 109 9.31 12.38 40.00
CA ASP A 109 8.42 11.22 40.13
C ASP A 109 9.18 9.88 40.06
N LEU A 110 10.43 9.90 39.57
CA LEU A 110 11.34 8.76 39.52
C LEU A 110 12.33 8.74 40.69
N TYR A 111 12.96 9.88 41.00
CA TYR A 111 14.06 9.96 41.96
C TYR A 111 13.63 10.35 43.38
N PHE A 112 12.51 11.06 43.53
CA PHE A 112 11.99 11.55 44.81
C PHE A 112 10.48 11.28 44.94
N PRO A 113 10.05 10.00 44.89
CA PRO A 113 8.64 9.64 44.83
C PRO A 113 7.90 9.95 46.15
N GLU A 114 6.80 10.68 46.06
CA GLU A 114 5.86 10.91 47.17
C GLU A 114 4.73 9.86 47.12
N SER A 115 4.37 9.23 48.25
CA SER A 115 3.43 8.09 48.26
C SER A 115 2.03 8.43 47.69
N ASP A 116 1.45 9.59 48.04
CA ASP A 116 0.15 10.01 47.51
C ASP A 116 0.20 10.29 46.00
N ARG A 117 1.30 10.87 45.51
CA ARG A 117 1.52 11.17 44.09
C ARG A 117 1.78 9.91 43.28
N LEU A 118 2.60 8.98 43.80
CA LEU A 118 2.80 7.65 43.22
C LEU A 118 1.46 6.90 43.11
N ARG A 119 0.64 6.89 44.17
CA ARG A 119 -0.68 6.24 44.14
C ARG A 119 -1.58 6.82 43.04
N ALA A 120 -1.57 8.14 42.85
CA ALA A 120 -2.30 8.80 41.77
C ALA A 120 -1.77 8.40 40.37
N ILE A 121 -0.44 8.39 40.20
CA ILE A 121 0.20 8.00 38.93
C ILE A 121 -0.10 6.54 38.58
N LEU A 122 0.08 5.62 39.54
CA LEU A 122 -0.23 4.19 39.35
C LEU A 122 -1.72 3.96 39.05
N SER A 123 -2.63 4.69 39.72
CA SER A 123 -4.07 4.59 39.42
C SER A 123 -4.39 4.98 37.97
N ALA A 124 -3.77 6.05 37.47
CA ALA A 124 -3.93 6.49 36.08
C ALA A 124 -3.32 5.48 35.08
N PHE A 125 -2.11 4.99 35.38
CA PHE A 125 -1.39 4.03 34.55
C PHE A 125 -2.18 2.71 34.47
N ILE A 126 -2.68 2.19 35.60
CA ILE A 126 -3.49 0.97 35.63
C ILE A 126 -4.79 1.14 34.84
N ASN A 127 -5.47 2.26 35.01
CA ASN A 127 -6.68 2.57 34.25
C ASN A 127 -6.39 2.65 32.73
N PHE A 128 -5.27 3.25 32.34
CA PHE A 128 -4.85 3.33 30.94
C PHE A 128 -4.45 1.97 30.35
N ILE A 129 -3.74 1.12 31.10
CA ILE A 129 -3.41 -0.26 30.69
C ILE A 129 -4.69 -1.07 30.48
N LYS A 130 -5.62 -1.08 31.45
CA LYS A 130 -6.90 -1.79 31.33
C LYS A 130 -7.73 -1.30 30.14
N PHE A 131 -7.73 0.00 29.87
CA PHE A 131 -8.36 0.56 28.67
C PHE A 131 -7.66 0.12 27.37
N SER A 132 -6.33 0.01 27.38
CA SER A 132 -5.55 -0.51 26.24
C SER A 132 -5.84 -1.99 25.99
N GLU A 133 -5.93 -2.82 27.03
CA GLU A 133 -6.28 -4.24 26.96
C GLU A 133 -7.70 -4.44 26.40
N GLN A 134 -8.69 -3.69 26.89
CA GLN A 134 -10.07 -3.72 26.36
C GLN A 134 -10.16 -3.36 24.87
N ASN A 135 -9.24 -2.53 24.38
CA ASN A 135 -9.18 -2.09 22.98
C ASN A 135 -8.07 -2.79 22.18
N GLU A 136 -7.47 -3.88 22.70
CA GLU A 136 -6.29 -4.51 22.09
C GLU A 136 -6.56 -4.92 20.63
N ALA A 137 -7.72 -5.49 20.33
CA ALA A 137 -8.09 -5.89 18.96
C ALA A 137 -8.09 -4.70 17.97
N PHE A 138 -8.50 -3.50 18.42
CA PHE A 138 -8.45 -2.28 17.62
C PHE A 138 -7.03 -1.75 17.47
N LEU A 139 -6.28 -1.68 18.59
CA LEU A 139 -4.89 -1.21 18.60
C LEU A 139 -3.97 -2.12 17.78
N ARG A 140 -4.17 -3.44 17.85
CA ARG A 140 -3.46 -4.44 17.05
C ARG A 140 -3.71 -4.25 15.56
N ARG A 141 -4.98 -4.07 15.14
CA ARG A 141 -5.30 -3.77 13.73
C ARG A 141 -4.61 -2.49 13.24
N LEU A 142 -4.58 -1.45 14.08
CA LEU A 142 -3.92 -0.19 13.74
C LEU A 142 -2.39 -0.32 13.69
N ARG A 143 -1.78 -1.10 14.60
CA ARG A 143 -0.35 -1.46 14.56
C ARG A 143 0.00 -2.27 13.31
N GLU A 144 -0.79 -3.27 12.98
CA GLU A 144 -0.61 -4.10 11.77
C GLU A 144 -0.66 -3.21 10.51
N GLN A 145 -1.68 -2.34 10.39
CA GLN A 145 -1.79 -1.35 9.31
C GLN A 145 -0.59 -0.38 9.26
N SER A 146 -0.17 0.17 10.40
CA SER A 146 1.00 1.07 10.45
C SER A 146 2.29 0.35 10.08
N SER A 147 2.47 -0.91 10.47
CA SER A 147 3.65 -1.71 10.12
C SER A 147 3.68 -2.10 8.64
N ALA A 148 2.51 -2.34 8.03
CA ALA A 148 2.39 -2.57 6.60
C ALA A 148 2.74 -1.30 5.81
N LEU A 149 2.21 -0.14 6.21
CA LEU A 149 2.53 1.16 5.59
C LEU A 149 4.02 1.55 5.75
N LEU A 150 4.66 1.22 6.88
CA LEU A 150 6.09 1.45 7.06
C LEU A 150 6.94 0.56 6.15
N LYS A 151 6.55 -0.71 5.96
CA LYS A 151 7.21 -1.62 5.00
C LYS A 151 7.01 -1.19 3.56
N GLU A 152 5.79 -0.81 3.19
CA GLU A 152 5.48 -0.29 1.85
C GLU A 152 6.28 0.98 1.56
N ARG A 153 6.32 1.94 2.50
CA ARG A 153 7.18 3.12 2.41
C ARG A 153 8.64 2.74 2.22
N GLN A 154 9.16 1.78 3.00
CA GLN A 154 10.56 1.36 2.92
C GLN A 154 10.89 0.82 1.51
N VAL A 155 10.08 -0.10 0.98
CA VAL A 155 10.24 -0.64 -0.38
C VAL A 155 10.23 0.48 -1.42
N VAL A 156 9.25 1.39 -1.36
CA VAL A 156 9.16 2.53 -2.30
C VAL A 156 10.38 3.47 -2.18
N THR A 157 10.95 3.67 -0.98
CA THR A 157 12.18 4.47 -0.82
C THR A 157 13.44 3.76 -1.33
N GLU A 158 13.49 2.43 -1.23
CA GLU A 158 14.58 1.62 -1.78
C GLU A 158 14.51 1.62 -3.32
N GLU A 159 13.34 1.35 -3.90
CA GLU A 159 13.08 1.43 -5.34
C GLU A 159 13.40 2.82 -5.91
N ALA A 160 13.03 3.90 -5.21
CA ALA A 160 13.34 5.26 -5.64
C ALA A 160 14.85 5.54 -5.65
N ALA A 161 15.59 5.07 -4.64
CA ALA A 161 17.04 5.22 -4.57
C ALA A 161 17.76 4.42 -5.68
N GLU A 162 17.28 3.21 -6.01
CA GLU A 162 17.77 2.43 -7.14
C GLU A 162 17.48 3.12 -8.49
N LEU A 163 16.30 3.72 -8.64
CA LEU A 163 15.94 4.46 -9.85
C LEU A 163 16.81 5.72 -10.03
N GLU A 164 17.08 6.46 -8.94
CA GLU A 164 18.01 7.60 -8.98
C GLU A 164 19.46 7.17 -9.29
N ALA A 165 19.92 6.04 -8.74
CA ALA A 165 21.23 5.47 -9.05
C ALA A 165 21.35 5.05 -10.53
N THR A 166 20.32 4.41 -11.10
CA THR A 166 20.32 4.06 -12.53
C THR A 166 20.20 5.30 -13.44
N MET A 167 19.38 6.29 -13.07
CA MET A 167 19.28 7.56 -13.81
C MET A 167 20.60 8.34 -13.81
N THR A 168 21.33 8.37 -12.69
CA THR A 168 22.65 9.03 -12.62
C THR A 168 23.69 8.29 -13.46
N GLN A 169 23.70 6.95 -13.45
CA GLN A 169 24.55 6.15 -14.36
C GLN A 169 24.23 6.40 -15.84
N PHE A 170 22.95 6.46 -16.24
CA PHE A 170 22.58 6.77 -17.63
C PHE A 170 22.96 8.20 -18.04
N LYS A 171 22.83 9.18 -17.14
CA LYS A 171 23.31 10.56 -17.37
C LYS A 171 24.83 10.61 -17.56
N ALA A 172 25.59 9.89 -16.74
CA ALA A 172 27.04 9.80 -16.86
C ALA A 172 27.47 9.17 -18.19
N LYS A 173 26.88 8.03 -18.57
CA LYS A 173 27.14 7.39 -19.88
C LYS A 173 26.81 8.31 -21.06
N ARG A 174 25.66 9.00 -21.02
CA ARG A 174 25.33 10.01 -22.06
C ARG A 174 26.38 11.12 -22.15
N ALA A 175 26.87 11.63 -21.03
CA ALA A 175 27.90 12.67 -21.02
C ALA A 175 29.24 12.18 -21.58
N GLU A 176 29.56 10.88 -21.43
CA GLU A 176 30.75 10.25 -22.02
C GLU A 176 30.59 9.99 -23.53
N ASP A 177 29.38 9.63 -23.98
CA ASP A 177 29.12 9.24 -25.37
C ASP A 177 28.77 10.43 -26.29
N GLU A 178 28.21 11.53 -25.78
CA GLU A 178 27.92 12.74 -26.56
C GLU A 178 29.13 13.27 -27.37
N PRO A 179 30.35 13.44 -26.81
CA PRO A 179 31.50 13.88 -27.60
C PRO A 179 31.93 12.86 -28.67
N LYS A 180 31.73 11.55 -28.44
CA LYS A 180 32.03 10.50 -29.43
C LYS A 180 31.04 10.56 -30.59
N CYS A 181 29.75 10.71 -30.28
CA CYS A 181 28.68 10.91 -31.26
C CYS A 181 28.91 12.16 -32.10
N GLU A 182 29.33 13.26 -31.48
CA GLU A 182 29.55 14.52 -32.19
C GLU A 182 30.79 14.46 -33.09
N ALA A 183 31.88 13.82 -32.65
CA ALA A 183 33.05 13.54 -33.51
C ALA A 183 32.67 12.69 -34.73
N LEU A 184 31.88 11.63 -34.54
CA LEU A 184 31.40 10.76 -35.62
C LEU A 184 30.44 11.47 -36.59
N ARG A 185 29.65 12.45 -36.10
CA ARG A 185 28.83 13.32 -36.98
C ARG A 185 29.71 14.22 -37.85
N GLN A 186 30.73 14.84 -37.26
CA GLN A 186 31.67 15.70 -37.98
C GLN A 186 32.46 14.91 -39.04
N GLU A 187 32.92 13.71 -38.71
CA GLU A 187 33.57 12.80 -39.66
C GLU A 187 32.63 12.40 -40.81
N ASN A 188 31.38 12.02 -40.50
CA ASN A 188 30.38 11.72 -41.54
C ASN A 188 30.09 12.92 -42.45
N ALA A 189 29.98 14.13 -41.90
CA ALA A 189 29.77 15.35 -42.69
C ALA A 189 30.96 15.60 -43.64
N ALA A 190 32.19 15.49 -43.14
CA ALA A 190 33.40 15.64 -43.95
C ALA A 190 33.52 14.56 -45.04
N LEU A 191 33.14 13.31 -44.75
CA LEU A 191 33.09 12.23 -45.74
C LEU A 191 32.00 12.48 -46.80
N MET A 192 30.84 13.01 -46.44
CA MET A 192 29.81 13.40 -47.41
C MET A 192 30.28 14.53 -48.33
N GLU A 193 30.96 15.56 -47.80
CA GLU A 193 31.58 16.61 -48.63
C GLU A 193 32.62 16.04 -49.60
N GLN A 194 33.47 15.12 -49.14
CA GLN A 194 34.43 14.44 -50.02
C GLN A 194 33.72 13.64 -51.12
N VAL A 195 32.67 12.88 -50.80
CA VAL A 195 31.87 12.13 -51.79
C VAL A 195 31.25 13.06 -52.83
N ILE A 196 30.73 14.21 -52.43
CA ILE A 196 30.19 15.24 -53.35
C ILE A 196 31.32 15.76 -54.26
N ALA A 197 32.46 16.16 -53.70
CA ALA A 197 33.60 16.67 -54.46
C ALA A 197 34.20 15.62 -55.43
N TYR A 198 34.22 14.33 -55.05
CA TYR A 198 34.62 13.26 -55.96
C TYR A 198 33.62 13.04 -57.09
N LYS A 199 32.31 13.16 -56.80
CA LYS A 199 31.25 13.07 -57.82
C LYS A 199 31.32 14.21 -58.83
N GLU A 200 31.61 15.44 -58.39
CA GLU A 200 31.84 16.58 -59.28
C GLU A 200 33.07 16.36 -60.19
N LYS A 201 34.19 15.91 -59.63
CA LYS A 201 35.38 15.54 -60.41
C LYS A 201 35.11 14.42 -61.41
N GLN A 202 34.34 13.40 -61.01
CA GLN A 202 33.91 12.31 -61.90
C GLN A 202 33.06 12.83 -63.06
N MET A 203 32.12 13.76 -62.80
CA MET A 203 31.33 14.39 -63.85
C MET A 203 32.18 15.21 -64.83
N GLY A 204 33.19 15.94 -64.32
CA GLY A 204 34.18 16.63 -65.17
C GLY A 204 34.94 15.66 -66.07
N PHE A 205 35.52 14.59 -65.51
CA PHE A 205 36.22 13.58 -66.31
C PHE A 205 35.32 12.87 -67.33
N LEU A 206 34.02 12.70 -67.06
CA LEU A 206 33.08 12.16 -68.04
C LEU A 206 32.87 13.12 -69.23
N GLN A 207 32.80 14.43 -68.99
CA GLN A 207 32.74 15.45 -70.03
C GLN A 207 34.04 15.48 -70.86
N ASP A 208 35.21 15.38 -70.21
CA ASP A 208 36.50 15.28 -70.90
C ASP A 208 36.63 14.01 -71.74
N ILE A 209 36.12 12.87 -71.26
CA ILE A 209 36.07 11.62 -72.03
C ILE A 209 35.15 11.76 -73.25
N GLU A 210 34.07 12.53 -73.14
CA GLU A 210 33.15 12.76 -74.25
C GLU A 210 33.73 13.72 -75.30
N SER A 211 34.40 14.79 -74.89
CA SER A 211 35.10 15.69 -75.82
C SER A 211 36.27 14.98 -76.54
N LEU A 212 37.10 14.22 -75.81
CA LEU A 212 38.18 13.42 -76.40
C LEU A 212 37.67 12.32 -77.34
N LYS A 213 36.47 11.76 -77.11
CA LYS A 213 35.82 10.84 -78.07
C LYS A 213 35.42 11.55 -79.36
N GLN A 214 34.88 12.77 -79.27
CA GLN A 214 34.52 13.57 -80.44
C GLN A 214 35.77 13.97 -81.25
N GLU A 215 36.82 14.45 -80.58
CA GLU A 215 38.11 14.77 -81.21
C GLU A 215 38.74 13.54 -81.89
N LYS A 216 38.76 12.39 -81.19
CA LYS A 216 39.22 11.12 -81.77
C LYS A 216 38.41 10.73 -83.01
N ALA A 217 37.09 10.91 -83.00
CA ALA A 217 36.25 10.60 -84.16
C ALA A 217 36.59 11.51 -85.37
N ALA A 218 36.82 12.80 -85.13
CA ALA A 218 37.27 13.74 -86.16
C ALA A 218 38.65 13.35 -86.75
N LEU A 219 39.63 13.06 -85.89
CA LEU A 219 40.97 12.63 -86.30
C LEU A 219 40.96 11.28 -87.05
N VAL A 220 40.05 10.36 -86.70
CA VAL A 220 39.88 9.09 -87.44
C VAL A 220 39.31 9.35 -88.83
N ALA A 221 38.30 10.21 -88.97
CA ALA A 221 37.74 10.57 -90.28
C ALA A 221 38.78 11.28 -91.17
N GLU A 222 39.61 12.16 -90.60
CA GLU A 222 40.72 12.80 -91.30
C GLU A 222 41.79 11.77 -91.73
N LYS A 223 42.15 10.82 -90.85
CA LYS A 223 43.07 9.74 -91.18
C LYS A 223 42.51 8.85 -92.32
N GLU A 224 41.23 8.52 -92.30
CA GLU A 224 40.58 7.73 -93.36
C GLU A 224 40.65 8.45 -94.71
N LYS A 225 40.37 9.77 -94.72
CA LYS A 225 40.55 10.63 -95.90
C LYS A 225 41.99 10.54 -96.43
N VAL A 226 43.01 10.83 -95.60
CA VAL A 226 44.42 10.75 -96.00
C VAL A 226 44.81 9.33 -96.47
N THR A 227 44.24 8.29 -95.87
CA THR A 227 44.50 6.90 -96.27
C THR A 227 43.92 6.59 -97.66
N THR A 228 42.73 7.11 -98.00
CA THR A 228 42.17 6.95 -99.35
C THR A 228 42.95 7.74 -100.41
N GLU A 229 43.43 8.94 -100.08
CA GLU A 229 44.35 9.72 -100.94
C GLU A 229 45.67 8.96 -101.17
N MET A 230 46.24 8.38 -100.12
CA MET A 230 47.46 7.56 -100.22
C MET A 230 47.25 6.27 -101.02
N ALA A 231 46.09 5.63 -100.92
CA ALA A 231 45.73 4.48 -101.74
C ALA A 231 45.67 4.85 -103.23
N ALA A 232 45.04 5.96 -103.59
CA ALA A 232 44.99 6.47 -104.96
C ALA A 232 46.39 6.82 -105.51
N ALA A 233 47.27 7.40 -104.69
CA ALA A 233 48.67 7.64 -105.05
C ALA A 233 49.44 6.32 -105.27
N THR A 234 49.20 5.31 -104.42
CA THR A 234 49.82 3.99 -104.54
C THR A 234 49.38 3.25 -105.80
N ASP A 235 48.13 3.43 -106.24
CA ASP A 235 47.62 2.85 -107.49
C ASP A 235 48.21 3.53 -108.75
N ASN A 236 48.53 4.82 -108.65
CA ASN A 236 49.30 5.49 -109.71
C ASN A 236 50.75 4.98 -109.77
N ILE A 237 51.36 4.65 -108.61
CA ILE A 237 52.68 4.01 -108.54
C ILE A 237 52.64 2.56 -109.06
N SER A 238 51.56 1.81 -108.79
CA SER A 238 51.38 0.42 -109.26
C SER A 238 51.28 0.37 -110.79
N ARG A 239 50.54 1.31 -111.40
CA ARG A 239 50.49 1.53 -112.85
C ARG A 239 51.86 1.80 -113.49
N THR A 240 52.78 2.46 -112.79
CA THR A 240 54.14 2.73 -113.30
C THR A 240 55.07 1.52 -113.17
N ARG A 241 54.83 0.61 -112.22
CA ARG A 241 55.68 -0.57 -111.95
C ARG A 241 55.47 -1.77 -112.89
N SER A 242 54.43 -1.76 -113.74
CA SER A 242 54.08 -2.88 -114.63
C SER A 242 54.90 -2.98 -115.93
N ARG A 243 55.98 -2.20 -116.09
CA ARG A 243 56.76 -2.07 -117.35
C ARG A 243 58.16 -2.71 -117.38
N ILE A 244 58.56 -3.53 -116.41
CA ILE A 244 59.90 -4.17 -116.39
C ILE A 244 59.83 -5.68 -116.09
N VAL A 245 60.65 -6.47 -116.82
CA VAL A 245 60.59 -7.93 -117.06
C VAL A 245 62.04 -8.38 -117.45
N GLN A 246 62.60 -9.58 -117.19
CA GLN A 246 62.11 -10.89 -116.70
C GLN A 246 62.87 -11.43 -115.45
N SER A 247 62.39 -12.56 -114.91
CA SER A 247 63.11 -13.81 -114.49
C SER A 247 64.47 -13.75 -113.76
N PRO A 248 64.60 -14.50 -112.65
CA PRO A 248 65.51 -15.66 -112.70
C PRO A 248 64.97 -16.94 -112.02
N GLU A 249 64.69 -17.97 -112.82
CA GLU A 249 64.17 -19.30 -112.40
C GLU A 249 65.06 -20.11 -111.43
N ARG A 250 66.30 -19.70 -111.16
CA ARG A 250 67.24 -20.51 -110.35
C ARG A 250 67.20 -20.22 -108.85
N ILE A 251 66.81 -19.00 -108.45
CA ILE A 251 66.50 -18.67 -107.05
C ILE A 251 65.11 -19.21 -106.69
N LYS A 252 64.21 -19.28 -107.69
CA LYS A 252 62.82 -19.72 -107.58
C LYS A 252 62.66 -21.04 -106.81
N ARG A 253 63.52 -22.05 -107.00
CA ARG A 253 63.40 -23.36 -106.31
C ARG A 253 63.78 -23.33 -104.83
N ASN A 254 64.80 -22.58 -104.42
CA ASN A 254 65.10 -22.37 -103.00
C ASN A 254 64.09 -21.42 -102.33
N ILE A 255 63.57 -20.43 -103.07
CA ILE A 255 62.44 -19.62 -102.61
C ILE A 255 61.16 -20.46 -102.51
N THR A 256 60.95 -21.48 -103.35
CA THR A 256 59.83 -22.40 -103.20
C THR A 256 60.00 -23.31 -101.97
N SER A 257 61.20 -23.83 -101.69
CA SER A 257 61.39 -24.64 -100.46
C SER A 257 61.30 -23.79 -99.20
N MET A 258 62.04 -22.68 -99.10
CA MET A 258 61.93 -21.73 -97.98
C MET A 258 60.53 -21.12 -97.88
N GLY A 259 59.86 -20.89 -99.00
CA GLY A 259 58.47 -20.40 -99.04
C GLY A 259 57.46 -21.45 -98.59
N ASN A 260 57.70 -22.74 -98.86
CA ASN A 260 56.90 -23.83 -98.34
C ASN A 260 57.12 -24.01 -96.83
N THR A 261 58.38 -23.95 -96.35
CA THR A 261 58.68 -23.98 -94.91
C THR A 261 58.07 -22.78 -94.20
N ALA A 262 58.27 -21.55 -94.71
CA ALA A 262 57.66 -20.35 -94.16
C ALA A 262 56.12 -20.35 -94.26
N ALA A 263 55.52 -21.02 -95.25
CA ALA A 263 54.07 -21.21 -95.33
C ALA A 263 53.57 -22.20 -94.27
N GLU A 264 54.33 -23.26 -93.98
CA GLU A 264 54.01 -24.24 -92.94
C GLU A 264 54.22 -23.65 -91.53
N ASP A 265 55.32 -22.93 -91.31
CA ASP A 265 55.54 -22.15 -90.08
C ASP A 265 54.45 -21.09 -89.89
N LYS A 266 54.01 -20.42 -90.97
CA LYS A 266 52.89 -19.47 -90.90
C LYS A 266 51.55 -20.17 -90.61
N ARG A 267 51.34 -21.41 -91.06
CA ARG A 267 50.18 -22.24 -90.69
C ARG A 267 50.23 -22.67 -89.22
N THR A 268 51.38 -23.12 -88.72
CA THR A 268 51.54 -23.54 -87.31
C THR A 268 51.42 -22.33 -86.37
N VAL A 269 51.98 -21.17 -86.72
CA VAL A 269 51.76 -19.91 -86.00
C VAL A 269 50.28 -19.52 -86.03
N ALA A 270 49.61 -19.54 -87.18
CA ALA A 270 48.17 -19.23 -87.24
C ALA A 270 47.30 -20.20 -86.42
N ALA A 271 47.64 -21.50 -86.41
CA ALA A 271 46.98 -22.50 -85.58
C ALA A 271 47.23 -22.27 -84.07
N ASN A 272 48.46 -21.92 -83.68
CA ASN A 272 48.82 -21.60 -82.29
C ASN A 272 48.19 -20.27 -81.83
N GLU A 273 48.07 -19.26 -82.69
CA GLU A 273 47.33 -18.03 -82.42
C GLU A 273 45.83 -18.32 -82.22
N ALA A 274 45.22 -19.11 -83.10
CA ALA A 274 43.82 -19.52 -82.96
C ALA A 274 43.57 -20.28 -81.64
N LYS A 275 44.47 -21.20 -81.30
CA LYS A 275 44.44 -21.95 -80.04
C LYS A 275 44.65 -21.03 -78.82
N THR A 276 45.50 -20.02 -78.92
CA THR A 276 45.71 -19.01 -77.87
C THR A 276 44.45 -18.16 -77.65
N ARG A 277 43.77 -17.74 -78.72
CA ARG A 277 42.49 -16.99 -78.62
C ARG A 277 41.37 -17.84 -78.01
N ASP A 278 41.26 -19.11 -78.38
CA ASP A 278 40.30 -20.05 -77.79
C ASP A 278 40.58 -20.28 -76.29
N LEU A 279 41.85 -20.47 -75.89
CA LEU A 279 42.25 -20.57 -74.49
C LEU A 279 42.00 -19.28 -73.70
N GLN A 280 42.26 -18.09 -74.27
CA GLN A 280 41.92 -16.81 -73.65
C GLN A 280 40.40 -16.65 -73.43
N THR A 281 39.59 -17.11 -74.39
CA THR A 281 38.12 -17.09 -74.28
C THR A 281 37.65 -18.02 -73.16
N LYS A 282 38.25 -19.20 -73.03
CA LYS A 282 37.99 -20.15 -71.93
C LYS A 282 38.42 -19.61 -70.57
N ILE A 283 39.56 -18.93 -70.48
CA ILE A 283 40.02 -18.26 -69.25
C ILE A 283 39.04 -17.16 -68.84
N ALA A 284 38.58 -16.32 -69.77
CA ALA A 284 37.58 -15.29 -69.49
C ALA A 284 36.25 -15.88 -68.98
N ALA A 285 35.80 -17.00 -69.55
CA ALA A 285 34.62 -17.73 -69.07
C ALA A 285 34.82 -18.30 -67.66
N LEU A 286 35.98 -18.88 -67.36
CA LEU A 286 36.32 -19.40 -66.02
C LEU A 286 36.38 -18.29 -64.97
N LEU A 287 36.93 -17.12 -65.30
CA LEU A 287 36.96 -15.95 -64.39
C LEU A 287 35.55 -15.44 -64.06
N ASN A 288 34.62 -15.47 -65.02
CA ASN A 288 33.22 -15.14 -64.75
C ASN A 288 32.58 -16.18 -63.82
N ILE A 289 32.79 -17.48 -64.07
CA ILE A 289 32.30 -18.55 -63.17
C ILE A 289 32.89 -18.41 -61.76
N GLU A 290 34.17 -18.08 -61.61
CA GLU A 290 34.82 -17.83 -60.31
C GLU A 290 34.21 -16.62 -59.58
N LYS A 291 33.78 -15.60 -60.32
CA LYS A 291 33.07 -14.43 -59.76
C LYS A 291 31.66 -14.81 -59.30
N ASP A 292 30.92 -15.57 -60.11
CA ASP A 292 29.57 -16.02 -59.78
C ASP A 292 29.58 -16.96 -58.56
N VAL A 293 30.53 -17.89 -58.49
CA VAL A 293 30.74 -18.77 -57.32
C VAL A 293 31.06 -17.97 -56.06
N ARG A 294 31.90 -16.92 -56.15
CA ARG A 294 32.15 -16.03 -55.00
C ARG A 294 30.87 -15.30 -54.54
N SER A 295 30.06 -14.80 -55.48
CA SER A 295 28.78 -14.17 -55.15
C SER A 295 27.81 -15.15 -54.48
N CYS A 296 27.76 -16.41 -54.94
CA CYS A 296 26.98 -17.45 -54.26
C CYS A 296 27.47 -17.75 -52.84
N VAL A 297 28.79 -17.74 -52.60
CA VAL A 297 29.35 -17.93 -51.24
C VAL A 297 28.99 -16.77 -50.32
N GLU A 298 29.05 -15.52 -50.78
CA GLU A 298 28.64 -14.34 -50.01
C GLU A 298 27.13 -14.37 -49.66
N GLN A 299 26.29 -14.81 -50.61
CA GLN A 299 24.86 -15.03 -50.38
C GLN A 299 24.62 -16.14 -49.35
N LEU A 300 25.32 -17.28 -49.45
CA LEU A 300 25.20 -18.38 -48.47
C LEU A 300 25.63 -17.96 -47.07
N GLN A 301 26.72 -17.18 -46.92
CA GLN A 301 27.12 -16.62 -45.62
C GLN A 301 26.10 -15.64 -45.04
N THR A 302 25.36 -14.94 -45.90
CA THR A 302 24.26 -14.06 -45.47
C THR A 302 23.07 -14.88 -45.00
N ILE A 303 22.65 -15.89 -45.79
CA ILE A 303 21.58 -16.82 -45.41
C ILE A 303 21.90 -17.55 -44.11
N GLU A 304 23.15 -17.96 -43.87
CA GLU A 304 23.55 -18.61 -42.62
C GLU A 304 23.36 -17.71 -41.40
N LYS A 305 23.63 -16.40 -41.52
CA LYS A 305 23.37 -15.42 -40.45
C LYS A 305 21.88 -15.26 -40.18
N GLU A 306 21.07 -15.13 -41.23
CA GLU A 306 19.61 -15.03 -41.12
C GLU A 306 18.99 -16.29 -40.51
N VAL A 307 19.47 -17.48 -40.86
CA VAL A 307 19.04 -18.76 -40.25
C VAL A 307 19.36 -18.77 -38.75
N ARG A 308 20.56 -18.36 -38.33
CA ARG A 308 20.92 -18.26 -36.91
C ARG A 308 20.07 -17.24 -36.15
N ALA A 309 19.74 -16.10 -36.78
CA ALA A 309 18.85 -15.09 -36.20
C ALA A 309 17.41 -15.61 -36.04
N LEU A 310 16.90 -16.33 -37.05
CA LEU A 310 15.59 -17.00 -37.00
C LEU A 310 15.53 -18.05 -35.89
N ASP A 311 16.59 -18.86 -35.73
CA ASP A 311 16.68 -19.91 -34.70
C ASP A 311 16.69 -19.32 -33.28
N ALA A 312 17.31 -18.15 -33.09
CA ALA A 312 17.26 -17.39 -31.84
C ALA A 312 15.84 -16.84 -31.58
N ALA A 313 15.24 -16.17 -32.56
CA ALA A 313 13.88 -15.63 -32.45
C ALA A 313 12.82 -16.72 -32.21
N GLN A 314 12.99 -17.93 -32.76
CA GLN A 314 12.12 -19.07 -32.49
C GLN A 314 12.22 -19.58 -31.04
N LYS A 315 13.42 -19.54 -30.43
CA LYS A 315 13.61 -19.89 -29.02
C LYS A 315 12.96 -18.87 -28.10
N GLU A 316 13.22 -17.58 -28.33
CA GLU A 316 12.59 -16.48 -27.58
C GLU A 316 11.05 -16.53 -27.67
N LEU A 317 10.51 -16.86 -28.86
CA LEU A 317 9.07 -17.06 -29.07
C LEU A 317 8.53 -18.30 -28.35
N GLY A 318 9.33 -19.34 -28.17
CA GLY A 318 9.02 -20.50 -27.32
C GLY A 318 8.92 -20.09 -25.84
N ASP A 319 9.96 -19.45 -25.31
CA ASP A 319 9.98 -18.96 -23.92
C ASP A 319 8.82 -17.98 -23.63
N LEU A 320 8.50 -17.10 -24.59
CA LEU A 320 7.35 -16.20 -24.50
C LEU A 320 6.00 -16.92 -24.46
N ARG A 321 5.86 -18.06 -25.16
CA ARG A 321 4.63 -18.89 -25.08
C ARG A 321 4.53 -19.59 -23.73
N ASP A 322 5.61 -20.20 -23.25
CA ASP A 322 5.62 -20.89 -21.95
C ASP A 322 5.33 -19.92 -20.79
N THR A 323 5.89 -18.70 -20.85
CA THR A 323 5.56 -17.65 -19.87
C THR A 323 4.11 -17.18 -19.98
N LEU A 324 3.55 -17.06 -21.19
CA LEU A 324 2.14 -16.71 -21.40
C LEU A 324 1.21 -17.79 -20.83
N ASP A 325 1.47 -19.07 -21.09
CA ASP A 325 0.64 -20.17 -20.61
C ASP A 325 0.68 -20.30 -19.09
N ARG A 326 1.85 -20.12 -18.46
CA ARG A 326 1.95 -19.98 -17.00
C ARG A 326 1.09 -18.83 -16.48
N LYS A 327 1.12 -17.66 -17.12
CA LYS A 327 0.29 -16.50 -16.73
C LYS A 327 -1.21 -16.72 -16.96
N GLN A 328 -1.60 -17.52 -17.96
CA GLN A 328 -2.98 -17.96 -18.13
C GLN A 328 -3.44 -18.91 -17.02
N GLY A 329 -2.55 -19.79 -16.55
CA GLY A 329 -2.75 -20.63 -15.36
C GLY A 329 -2.99 -19.79 -14.11
N GLU A 330 -2.04 -18.91 -13.76
CA GLU A 330 -2.14 -17.99 -12.61
C GLU A 330 -3.45 -17.16 -12.64
N ARG A 331 -3.82 -16.62 -13.81
CA ARG A 331 -5.07 -15.87 -13.99
C ARG A 331 -6.30 -16.75 -13.68
N SER A 332 -6.30 -18.00 -14.11
CA SER A 332 -7.41 -18.93 -13.92
C SER A 332 -7.58 -19.31 -12.45
N GLU A 333 -6.48 -19.56 -11.74
CA GLU A 333 -6.48 -19.80 -10.30
C GLU A 333 -7.00 -18.58 -9.51
N LEU A 334 -6.58 -17.37 -9.88
CA LEU A 334 -7.04 -16.12 -9.26
C LEU A 334 -8.55 -15.89 -9.48
N ILE A 335 -9.07 -16.22 -10.67
CA ILE A 335 -10.52 -16.17 -10.96
C ILE A 335 -11.28 -17.15 -10.04
N MET A 336 -10.83 -18.41 -9.93
CA MET A 336 -11.46 -19.39 -9.03
C MET A 336 -11.41 -18.94 -7.57
N ARG A 337 -10.29 -18.35 -7.12
CA ARG A 337 -10.15 -17.83 -5.75
C ARG A 337 -11.09 -16.66 -5.50
N ARG A 338 -11.21 -15.73 -6.45
CA ARG A 338 -12.17 -14.60 -6.41
C ARG A 338 -13.60 -15.10 -6.29
N GLU A 339 -14.00 -16.10 -7.08
CA GLU A 339 -15.36 -16.67 -7.04
C GLU A 339 -15.66 -17.35 -5.70
N ARG A 340 -14.71 -18.08 -5.11
CA ARG A 340 -14.86 -18.66 -3.77
C ARG A 340 -15.08 -17.59 -2.71
N VAL A 341 -14.27 -16.52 -2.72
CA VAL A 341 -14.42 -15.38 -1.78
C VAL A 341 -15.74 -14.65 -2.01
N HIS A 342 -16.17 -14.47 -3.26
CA HIS A 342 -17.44 -13.82 -3.58
C HIS A 342 -18.65 -14.62 -3.06
N LYS A 343 -18.63 -15.96 -3.20
CA LYS A 343 -19.65 -16.85 -2.59
C LYS A 343 -19.62 -16.79 -1.06
N GLN A 344 -18.45 -16.71 -0.44
CA GLN A 344 -18.33 -16.54 1.02
C GLN A 344 -18.90 -15.19 1.48
N LEU A 345 -18.64 -14.11 0.76
CA LEU A 345 -19.18 -12.78 1.02
C LEU A 345 -20.71 -12.76 0.92
N SER A 346 -21.27 -13.30 -0.17
CA SER A 346 -22.73 -13.41 -0.36
C SER A 346 -23.38 -14.22 0.76
N ASN A 347 -22.83 -15.39 1.12
CA ASN A 347 -23.31 -16.19 2.25
C ASN A 347 -23.22 -15.45 3.59
N ALA A 348 -22.22 -14.60 3.80
CA ALA A 348 -22.08 -13.79 5.00
C ALA A 348 -23.10 -12.64 5.04
N GLN A 349 -23.35 -12.00 3.89
CA GLN A 349 -24.38 -10.96 3.74
C GLN A 349 -25.78 -11.51 4.01
N GLU A 350 -26.15 -12.67 3.46
CA GLU A 350 -27.45 -13.28 3.76
C GLU A 350 -27.59 -13.65 5.25
N LYS A 351 -26.51 -14.11 5.91
CA LYS A 351 -26.52 -14.41 7.35
C LYS A 351 -26.70 -13.13 8.18
N LEU A 352 -26.03 -12.05 7.80
CA LEU A 352 -26.19 -10.73 8.42
C LEU A 352 -27.63 -10.25 8.28
N GLU A 353 -28.20 -10.32 7.07
CA GLU A 353 -29.56 -9.86 6.79
C GLU A 353 -30.61 -10.68 7.57
N ARG A 354 -30.49 -12.02 7.61
CA ARG A 354 -31.36 -12.87 8.43
C ARG A 354 -31.27 -12.51 9.91
N ALA A 355 -30.06 -12.23 10.43
CA ALA A 355 -29.87 -11.82 11.82
C ALA A 355 -30.46 -10.44 12.11
N GLN A 356 -30.29 -9.47 11.20
CA GLN A 356 -30.88 -8.13 11.31
C GLN A 356 -32.41 -8.17 11.31
N ARG A 357 -33.03 -8.90 10.37
CA ARG A 357 -34.49 -9.08 10.32
C ARG A 357 -35.02 -9.68 11.63
N HIS A 358 -34.41 -10.76 12.11
CA HIS A 358 -34.78 -11.39 13.38
C HIS A 358 -34.60 -10.48 14.62
N VAL A 359 -33.61 -9.57 14.61
CA VAL A 359 -33.44 -8.56 15.67
C VAL A 359 -34.56 -7.52 15.62
N GLU A 360 -34.90 -7.00 14.44
CA GLU A 360 -36.01 -6.05 14.28
C GLU A 360 -37.38 -6.69 14.59
N ASP A 361 -37.63 -7.93 14.15
CA ASP A 361 -38.84 -8.69 14.50
C ASP A 361 -38.98 -8.85 16.02
N LYS A 362 -37.89 -9.20 16.73
CA LYS A 362 -37.88 -9.30 18.19
C LYS A 362 -38.06 -7.96 18.88
N ARG A 363 -37.45 -6.89 18.35
CA ARG A 363 -37.60 -5.52 18.88
C ARG A 363 -39.05 -5.05 18.74
N LEU A 364 -39.67 -5.26 17.58
CA LEU A 364 -41.05 -4.88 17.31
C LEU A 364 -42.04 -5.68 18.15
N ALA A 365 -41.82 -6.98 18.32
CA ALA A 365 -42.60 -7.81 19.26
C ALA A 365 -42.41 -7.35 20.72
N SER A 366 -41.18 -7.04 21.14
CA SER A 366 -40.91 -6.52 22.50
C SER A 366 -41.60 -5.17 22.72
N GLN A 367 -41.60 -4.29 21.73
CA GLN A 367 -42.25 -2.99 21.81
C GLN A 367 -43.78 -3.15 21.92
N GLN A 368 -44.39 -4.03 21.11
CA GLN A 368 -45.82 -4.38 21.25
C GLN A 368 -46.17 -4.96 22.62
N THR A 369 -45.28 -5.76 23.24
CA THR A 369 -45.51 -6.25 24.61
C THR A 369 -45.40 -5.16 25.66
N ILE A 370 -44.50 -4.19 25.50
CA ILE A 370 -44.39 -3.02 26.39
C ILE A 370 -45.64 -2.16 26.26
N GLU A 371 -46.04 -1.79 25.04
CA GLU A 371 -47.26 -1.00 24.78
C GLU A 371 -48.54 -1.68 25.28
N ARG A 372 -48.56 -3.02 25.41
CA ARG A 372 -49.67 -3.76 26.02
C ARG A 372 -49.62 -3.69 27.55
N LEU A 373 -48.46 -3.93 28.15
CA LEU A 373 -48.25 -3.85 29.60
C LEU A 373 -48.45 -2.42 30.14
N GLU A 374 -48.11 -1.39 29.37
CA GLU A 374 -48.37 0.01 29.71
C GLU A 374 -49.88 0.28 29.79
N ARG A 375 -50.68 -0.21 28.83
CA ARG A 375 -52.15 -0.13 28.87
C ARG A 375 -52.75 -0.91 30.04
N GLU A 376 -52.31 -2.16 30.25
CA GLU A 376 -52.73 -2.98 31.41
C GLU A 376 -52.40 -2.27 32.74
N TYR A 377 -51.28 -1.55 32.83
CA TYR A 377 -50.87 -0.77 34.00
C TYR A 377 -51.68 0.53 34.17
N GLU A 378 -51.99 1.24 33.08
CA GLU A 378 -52.86 2.42 33.10
C GLU A 378 -54.27 2.06 33.57
N GLU A 379 -54.85 0.98 33.03
CA GLU A 379 -56.15 0.44 33.46
C GLU A 379 -56.14 0.11 34.96
N MET A 380 -55.16 -0.68 35.43
CA MET A 380 -55.01 -1.03 36.84
C MET A 380 -54.77 0.19 37.75
N SER A 381 -54.10 1.23 37.26
CA SER A 381 -53.88 2.49 37.98
C SER A 381 -55.16 3.31 38.12
N VAL A 382 -56.06 3.26 37.12
CA VAL A 382 -57.40 3.87 37.21
C VAL A 382 -58.28 3.08 38.18
N GLU A 383 -58.37 1.75 38.02
CA GLU A 383 -59.13 0.88 38.93
C GLU A 383 -58.69 1.08 40.39
N ARG A 384 -57.38 1.19 40.63
CA ARG A 384 -56.85 1.45 41.96
C ARG A 384 -57.27 2.81 42.52
N ARG A 385 -57.25 3.88 41.72
CA ARG A 385 -57.72 5.22 42.15
C ARG A 385 -59.21 5.21 42.49
N ASP A 386 -60.01 4.54 41.68
CA ASP A 386 -61.46 4.41 41.92
C ASP A 386 -61.73 3.56 43.16
N ASN A 387 -60.93 2.51 43.41
CA ASN A 387 -61.02 1.70 44.63
C ASN A 387 -60.56 2.47 45.89
N ASP A 388 -59.42 3.16 45.83
CA ASP A 388 -58.92 4.02 46.92
C ASP A 388 -59.98 5.09 47.27
N ARG A 389 -60.62 5.68 46.26
CA ARG A 389 -61.74 6.63 46.43
C ARG A 389 -62.97 5.99 47.08
N GLN A 390 -63.41 4.81 46.62
CA GLN A 390 -64.53 4.08 47.23
C GLN A 390 -64.25 3.72 48.70
N VAL A 391 -63.00 3.34 49.02
CA VAL A 391 -62.56 3.09 50.40
C VAL A 391 -62.60 4.36 51.25
N GLU A 392 -62.24 5.51 50.69
CA GLU A 392 -62.29 6.80 51.39
C GLU A 392 -63.74 7.30 51.60
N GLU A 393 -64.61 7.12 50.61
CA GLU A 393 -66.06 7.38 50.72
C GLU A 393 -66.71 6.47 51.79
N LEU A 394 -66.42 5.16 51.79
CA LEU A 394 -66.91 4.22 52.81
C LEU A 394 -66.36 4.50 54.22
N ARG A 395 -65.12 5.01 54.34
CA ARG A 395 -64.58 5.45 55.64
C ARG A 395 -65.31 6.68 56.16
N ALA A 396 -65.58 7.67 55.31
CA ALA A 396 -66.33 8.85 55.70
C ALA A 396 -67.77 8.51 56.12
N GLU A 397 -68.41 7.54 55.46
CA GLU A 397 -69.71 7.00 55.89
C GLU A 397 -69.62 6.29 57.25
N ALA A 398 -68.58 5.47 57.47
CA ALA A 398 -68.35 4.80 58.75
C ALA A 398 -68.12 5.80 59.90
N ASP A 399 -67.25 6.80 59.71
CA ASP A 399 -66.95 7.85 60.69
C ASP A 399 -68.21 8.65 61.06
N GLU A 400 -69.07 8.95 60.07
CA GLU A 400 -70.34 9.66 60.30
C GLU A 400 -71.40 8.78 61.00
N ILE A 401 -71.39 7.46 60.77
CA ILE A 401 -72.20 6.51 61.54
C ILE A 401 -71.69 6.39 62.98
N GLU A 402 -70.37 6.30 63.19
CA GLU A 402 -69.77 6.30 64.53
C GLU A 402 -70.08 7.59 65.29
N ARG A 403 -70.01 8.76 64.62
CA ARG A 403 -70.42 10.05 65.20
C ARG A 403 -71.89 10.03 65.63
N LYS A 404 -72.79 9.56 64.77
CA LYS A 404 -74.23 9.41 65.10
C LYS A 404 -74.47 8.44 66.25
N MET A 405 -73.76 7.31 66.30
CA MET A 405 -73.84 6.36 67.42
C MET A 405 -73.35 6.97 68.73
N ALA A 406 -72.24 7.73 68.70
CA ALA A 406 -71.72 8.43 69.87
C ALA A 406 -72.69 9.53 70.36
N GLU A 407 -73.30 10.29 69.44
CA GLU A 407 -74.33 11.30 69.74
C GLU A 407 -75.60 10.66 70.33
N HIS A 408 -76.13 9.60 69.74
CA HIS A 408 -77.27 8.85 70.28
C HIS A 408 -76.97 8.23 71.64
N THR A 409 -75.77 7.68 71.83
CA THR A 409 -75.34 7.10 73.12
C THR A 409 -75.24 8.19 74.18
N LYS A 410 -74.72 9.37 73.84
CA LYS A 410 -74.65 10.54 74.73
C LYS A 410 -76.05 11.10 75.06
N SER A 411 -76.97 11.15 74.10
CA SER A 411 -78.38 11.53 74.34
C SER A 411 -79.06 10.54 75.28
N SER A 412 -78.95 9.24 74.98
CA SER A 412 -79.53 8.17 75.81
C SER A 412 -78.94 8.16 77.23
N GLN A 413 -77.64 8.43 77.40
CA GLN A 413 -77.03 8.63 78.73
C GLN A 413 -77.56 9.88 79.43
N ALA A 414 -77.79 10.98 78.73
CA ALA A 414 -78.38 12.19 79.30
C ALA A 414 -79.84 11.95 79.74
N GLU A 415 -80.65 11.32 78.90
CA GLU A 415 -82.04 10.92 79.18
C GLU A 415 -82.11 9.94 80.36
N LEU A 416 -81.23 8.94 80.43
CA LEU A 416 -81.11 8.03 81.57
C LEU A 416 -80.73 8.76 82.86
N ASN A 417 -79.79 9.72 82.79
CA ASN A 417 -79.41 10.53 83.94
C ASN A 417 -80.58 11.44 84.39
N GLU A 418 -81.33 12.02 83.45
CA GLU A 418 -82.51 12.84 83.76
C GLU A 418 -83.60 12.00 84.43
N LEU A 419 -83.94 10.83 83.86
CA LEU A 419 -84.83 9.83 84.47
C LEU A 419 -84.35 9.37 85.84
N LEU A 420 -83.05 9.18 86.04
CA LEU A 420 -82.47 8.88 87.36
C LEU A 420 -82.65 10.05 88.32
N THR A 421 -82.44 11.30 87.89
CA THR A 421 -82.67 12.47 88.76
C THR A 421 -84.14 12.65 89.13
N GLU A 422 -85.08 12.41 88.21
CA GLU A 422 -86.52 12.41 88.50
C GLU A 422 -86.91 11.25 89.41
N TYR A 423 -86.32 10.06 89.22
CA TYR A 423 -86.50 8.94 90.15
C TYR A 423 -85.98 9.26 91.56
N TRP A 424 -84.81 9.89 91.69
CA TRP A 424 -84.28 10.33 92.98
C TRP A 424 -85.12 11.44 93.61
N LYS A 425 -85.65 12.40 92.83
CA LYS A 425 -86.61 13.42 93.32
C LYS A 425 -87.88 12.77 93.82
N LEU A 426 -88.52 11.90 93.04
CA LEU A 426 -89.76 11.21 93.42
C LEU A 426 -89.55 10.29 94.63
N ARG A 427 -88.39 9.63 94.72
CA ARG A 427 -87.98 8.88 95.90
C ARG A 427 -87.83 9.79 97.12
N HIS A 428 -87.18 10.95 96.97
CA HIS A 428 -87.04 11.92 98.06
C HIS A 428 -88.40 12.50 98.46
N GLU A 429 -89.29 12.83 97.52
CA GLU A 429 -90.66 13.28 97.79
C GLU A 429 -91.51 12.21 98.47
N THR A 430 -91.34 10.93 98.13
CA THR A 430 -92.03 9.82 98.82
C THR A 430 -91.42 9.52 100.20
N GLU A 431 -90.10 9.67 100.38
CA GLU A 431 -89.44 9.64 101.70
C GLU A 431 -89.95 10.79 102.58
N VAL A 432 -90.02 12.02 102.07
CA VAL A 432 -90.58 13.21 102.75
C VAL A 432 -92.09 13.06 102.99
N TYR A 433 -92.85 12.44 102.08
CA TYR A 433 -94.26 12.13 102.30
C TYR A 433 -94.43 11.08 103.41
N MET A 434 -93.62 10.03 103.43
CA MET A 434 -93.61 9.05 104.52
C MET A 434 -93.21 9.70 105.86
N GLU A 435 -92.22 10.59 105.87
CA GLU A 435 -91.74 11.30 107.06
C GLU A 435 -92.77 12.32 107.58
N THR A 436 -93.48 13.02 106.71
CA THR A 436 -94.57 13.94 107.09
C THR A 436 -95.85 13.20 107.48
N LEU A 437 -96.14 12.02 106.91
CA LEU A 437 -97.23 11.14 107.35
C LEU A 437 -96.92 10.51 108.72
N ALA A 438 -95.68 10.06 108.92
CA ALA A 438 -95.18 9.53 110.20
C ALA A 438 -95.26 10.57 111.32
N ASN A 439 -94.83 11.82 111.04
CA ASN A 439 -94.97 12.94 111.98
C ASN A 439 -96.44 13.30 112.29
N LYS A 440 -97.37 13.12 111.35
CA LYS A 440 -98.82 13.35 111.58
C LYS A 440 -99.53 12.19 112.28
N LEU A 441 -98.97 10.98 112.26
CA LEU A 441 -99.54 9.77 112.88
C LEU A 441 -98.83 9.36 114.18
N GLY A 442 -97.77 10.06 114.60
CA GLY A 442 -97.07 9.79 115.87
C GLY A 442 -96.26 8.49 115.87
N MET A 443 -95.76 8.06 114.71
CA MET A 443 -94.97 6.83 114.56
C MET A 443 -93.54 7.15 114.15
N GLN A 444 -92.55 6.62 114.87
CA GLN A 444 -91.15 6.73 114.47
C GLN A 444 -90.85 5.80 113.29
N VAL A 445 -90.46 6.36 112.16
CA VAL A 445 -89.89 5.60 111.02
C VAL A 445 -88.36 5.69 111.12
N ARG A 446 -87.70 4.53 111.15
CA ARG A 446 -86.25 4.45 110.88
C ARG A 446 -86.06 4.28 109.38
N SER A 447 -85.32 5.16 108.74
CA SER A 447 -84.77 4.91 107.41
C SER A 447 -83.62 3.89 107.48
N THR A 448 -83.53 3.07 106.45
CA THR A 448 -82.35 2.24 106.09
C THR A 448 -81.96 2.56 104.67
#